data_AF-X1HSF1-F1
#
_entry.id   AF-X1HSF1-F1
#
_cell.length_a   1.000
_cell.length_b   1.000
_cell.length_c   1.000
_cell.angle_alpha   90.00
_cell.angle_beta   90.00
_cell.angle_gamma   90.00
#
_symmetry.space_group_name_H-M   'P 1'
#
loop_
_entity.id
_entity.type
_entity.pdbx_description
1 polymer ?
#
loop_
_entity_poly.entity_id
_entity_poly.type
_entity_poly.pdbx_seq_one_letter_code
_entity_poly.pdbx_strand_id
1 'polypeptide(L)' 'EGDKISGRHGNKGVIAKILPENDMPFMSDGTPIDIVLNPLGVPS' A
#
# COMPACT_ATOMS: atom_id res chain seq x y z
N GLU A 1 -5.95 -13.42 9.43
CA GLU A 1 -4.47 -13.38 9.45
C GLU A 1 -3.97 -12.76 8.17
N GLY A 2 -2.88 -12.01 8.25
CA GLY A 2 -2.21 -11.43 7.11
C GLY A 2 -0.79 -11.04 7.53
N ASP A 3 0.10 -10.89 6.56
CA ASP A 3 1.49 -10.57 6.87
C ASP A 3 1.60 -9.13 7.40
N LYS A 4 2.46 -8.98 8.41
CA LYS A 4 2.73 -7.68 9.03
C LYS A 4 3.81 -6.94 8.26
N ILE A 5 3.57 -5.66 8.01
CA ILE A 5 4.52 -4.75 7.37
C ILE A 5 4.72 -3.49 8.23
N SER A 6 5.88 -2.86 8.08
CA SER A 6 6.21 -1.60 8.74
C SER A 6 7.00 -0.71 7.80
N GLY A 7 6.62 0.56 7.71
CA GLY A 7 7.49 1.58 7.15
C GLY A 7 8.59 1.99 8.13
N ARG A 8 9.55 2.77 7.63
CA ARG A 8 10.70 3.29 8.40
C ARG A 8 10.34 4.40 9.40
N HIS A 9 9.09 4.86 9.41
CA HIS A 9 8.59 5.91 10.31
C HIS A 9 7.64 5.36 11.38
N GLY A 10 7.65 4.03 11.60
CA GLY A 10 6.83 3.39 12.63
C GLY A 10 5.37 3.15 12.23
N ASN A 11 4.96 3.56 11.02
CA ASN A 11 3.67 3.19 10.43
C ASN A 11 3.64 1.67 10.19
N LYS A 12 2.78 0.96 10.94
CA LYS A 12 2.64 -0.50 10.91
C LYS A 12 1.25 -0.88 10.42
N GLY A 13 1.16 -1.96 9.66
CA GLY A 13 -0.10 -2.48 9.15
C GLY A 13 -0.03 -3.97 8.87
N VAL A 14 -1.18 -4.53 8.54
CA VAL A 14 -1.32 -5.91 8.06
C VAL A 14 -1.78 -5.84 6.60
N ILE A 15 -1.27 -6.72 5.73
CA ILE A 15 -1.73 -6.80 4.34
C ILE A 15 -3.21 -7.18 4.32
N ALA A 16 -4.05 -6.30 3.77
CA ALA A 16 -5.50 -6.49 3.73
C ALA A 16 -5.99 -7.23 2.48
N LYS A 17 -5.33 -6.99 1.34
CA LYS A 17 -5.68 -7.60 0.04
C LYS A 17 -4.47 -7.59 -0.88
N ILE A 18 -4.35 -8.64 -1.71
CA ILE A 18 -3.41 -8.71 -2.83
C ILE A 18 -4.23 -8.51 -4.11
N LEU A 19 -3.83 -7.56 -4.94
CA LEU A 19 -4.51 -7.23 -6.20
C LEU A 19 -3.66 -7.68 -7.40
N PRO A 20 -4.28 -8.10 -8.51
CA PRO A 20 -3.62 -8.20 -9.80
C PRO A 20 -3.06 -6.84 -10.27
N GLU A 21 -1.95 -6.82 -11.00
CA GLU A 21 -1.31 -5.58 -11.48
C GLU A 21 -2.23 -4.72 -12.34
N ASN A 22 -3.11 -5.34 -13.15
CA ASN A 22 -4.05 -4.63 -14.02
C ASN A 22 -5.16 -3.87 -13.26
N ASP A 23 -5.35 -4.16 -11.96
CA ASP A 23 -6.32 -3.47 -11.10
C ASP A 23 -5.67 -2.36 -10.26
N MET A 24 -4.33 -2.21 -10.33
CA MET A 24 -3.60 -1.19 -9.58
C MET A 24 -3.68 0.18 -10.26
N PRO A 25 -3.61 1.28 -9.48
CA PRO A 25 -3.37 2.59 -10.06
C PRO A 25 -2.02 2.62 -10.80
N PHE A 26 -1.96 3.39 -11.89
CA PHE A 26 -0.77 3.54 -12.72
C PHE A 26 -0.20 4.96 -12.62
N MET A 27 1.12 5.08 -12.67
CA MET A 27 1.84 6.33 -12.88
C MET A 27 1.63 6.83 -14.31
N SER A 28 2.02 8.08 -14.59
CA SER A 28 1.85 8.69 -15.93
C SER A 28 2.64 8.00 -17.04
N ASP A 29 3.68 7.23 -16.68
CA ASP A 29 4.48 6.42 -17.60
C ASP A 29 3.93 4.99 -17.79
N GLY A 30 2.82 4.65 -17.14
CA GLY A 30 2.18 3.34 -17.20
C GLY A 30 2.70 2.33 -16.18
N THR A 31 3.59 2.71 -15.27
CA THR A 31 4.08 1.81 -14.21
C THR A 31 3.02 1.64 -13.11
N PRO A 32 2.66 0.41 -12.69
CA PRO A 32 1.73 0.20 -11.58
C PRO A 32 2.34 0.57 -10.22
N ILE A 33 1.50 0.94 -9.25
CA ILE A 33 1.93 1.17 -7.86
C ILE A 33 2.12 -0.18 -7.13
N ASP A 34 3.17 -0.30 -6.31
CA ASP A 34 3.42 -1.53 -5.54
C ASP A 34 2.55 -1.67 -4.28
N ILE A 35 2.36 -0.58 -3.52
CA ILE A 35 1.66 -0.58 -2.22
C ILE A 35 0.79 0.67 -2.09
N VAL A 36 -0.46 0.49 -1.67
CA VAL A 36 -1.38 1.58 -1.32
C VAL A 36 -1.54 1.67 0.19
N LEU A 37 -1.28 2.85 0.76
CA LEU A 37 -1.47 3.14 2.19
C LEU A 37 -2.65 4.10 2.38
N ASN A 38 -3.39 3.94 3.49
CA ASN A 38 -4.49 4.84 3.83
C ASN A 38 -3.93 6.16 4.39
N PRO A 39 -4.28 7.34 3.82
CA PRO A 39 -3.80 8.62 4.29
C PRO A 39 -4.25 8.97 5.72
N LEU A 40 -5.35 8.39 6.23
CA LEU A 40 -5.80 8.61 7.61
C LEU A 40 -4.82 8.09 8.67
N GLY A 41 -3.79 7.33 8.28
CA GLY A 41 -2.72 6.89 9.18
C GLY A 41 -1.56 7.89 9.33
N VAL A 42 -1.62 9.06 8.69
CA VAL A 42 -0.53 10.06 8.68
C VAL A 42 -0.82 11.25 9.62
N PRO A 43 -1.94 11.98 9.52
CA PRO A 43 -2.35 12.95 10.53
C PRO A 43 -3.15 12.27 11.63
N SER A 44 -2.78 12.48 12.89
CA SER A 44 -3.55 12.15 14.09
C SER A 44 -3.32 13.21 15.16
#